data_AF-A0ABD3PU47-F1
#
_entry.id   AF-A0ABD3PU47-F1
#
_cell.length_a   1.000
_cell.length_b   1.000
_cell.length_c   1.000
_cell.angle_alpha   90.00
_cell.angle_beta   90.00
_cell.angle_gamma   90.00
#
_symmetry.space_group_name_H-M   'P 1'
#
loop_
_entity.id
_entity.type
_entity.pdbx_description
1 polymer ?
#
loop_
_entity_poly.entity_id
_entity_poly.type
_entity_poly.pdbx_seq_one_letter_code
_entity_poly.pdbx_strand_id
1 'polypeptide(L)'
;MNTLIDTDDHDILATITEEKSDSSSFDSFLNFVEGPSKLSSDSAAAPPDKTASLTPETTRLAAGRTVQFHGLGETSNLNGTTGTIEFFLEGTQQWRVRCHRDDQVVNASAENLKLLDEDRSEAKAAADKKKKKKKSKKDSYEDNSHALETSQQILIDLCNEMKSLKESITATTSAATSAMKDNLTSNTTLLHTLQDQMDLLRSNLHELDATIDSKATPAQIEEMGRIRAIQEILAATTQDKNKTIQLYETHARRGYEEIERLRGDLERERGENETLREELARIRGGGGGSSIIWGKGGPGAMYVSNDGKAPISTFHAPNTLKQIANNDGASLGTFDDMTMDTKLSSDNTVAYETKSLKKRIIHMKKKLQVAQLEAKEAGQLRSELESMRLKMEGMRKENDEKDRTIQRLKDEIARLKEGGGTASMAPSTSSQQHSSVTITTTSRRKSGNKWWQGL
;
A
#
# COMPACT_ATOMS: atom_id res chain seq x y z
N MET A 1 -11.65 39.64 43.74
CA MET A 1 -10.39 39.20 43.11
C MET A 1 -10.57 37.72 42.73
N ASN A 2 -11.48 37.41 41.83
CA ASN A 2 -11.28 37.12 40.40
C ASN A 2 -9.84 36.82 39.95
N THR A 3 -9.56 35.53 39.71
CA THR A 3 -8.80 35.07 38.55
C THR A 3 -9.53 33.87 37.95
N LEU A 4 -10.37 34.18 36.97
CA LEU A 4 -11.03 33.27 36.04
C LEU A 4 -9.94 32.85 35.03
N ILE A 5 -9.65 31.55 34.93
CA ILE A 5 -8.78 31.01 33.88
C ILE A 5 -9.72 30.47 32.80
N ASP A 6 -9.87 31.25 31.73
CA ASP A 6 -10.39 30.78 30.44
C ASP A 6 -9.34 29.87 29.80
N THR A 7 -9.74 28.64 29.50
CA THR A 7 -9.06 27.82 28.50
C THR A 7 -10.07 27.57 27.38
N ASP A 8 -9.93 28.36 26.32
CA ASP A 8 -10.59 28.15 25.03
C ASP A 8 -10.04 26.88 24.35
N ASP A 9 -10.99 26.13 23.80
CA ASP A 9 -10.83 25.02 22.86
C ASP A 9 -10.01 25.41 21.62
N HIS A 10 -9.33 24.45 20.98
CA HIS A 10 -9.53 24.10 19.56
C HIS A 10 -8.56 22.99 19.07
N ASP A 11 -9.15 22.07 18.30
CA ASP A 11 -8.53 21.14 17.32
C ASP A 11 -7.86 19.84 17.80
N ILE A 12 -8.69 18.82 18.05
CA ILE A 12 -8.32 17.42 17.76
C ILE A 12 -9.43 16.79 16.91
N LEU A 13 -9.34 16.98 15.59
CA LEU A 13 -10.11 16.22 14.61
C LEU A 13 -9.36 14.94 14.22
N ALA A 14 -9.98 13.82 14.56
CA ALA A 14 -10.07 12.55 13.84
C ALA A 14 -8.85 12.06 13.00
N THR A 15 -8.30 10.91 13.41
CA THR A 15 -7.76 9.92 12.46
C THR A 15 -8.29 8.55 12.87
N ILE A 16 -9.27 8.06 12.12
CA ILE A 16 -9.85 6.72 12.24
C ILE A 16 -8.96 5.78 11.42
N THR A 17 -8.32 4.82 12.06
CA THR A 17 -7.70 3.67 11.38
C THR A 17 -8.70 2.52 11.34
N GLU A 18 -9.10 2.12 10.14
CA GLU A 18 -9.78 0.84 9.88
C GLU A 18 -8.79 -0.32 10.16
N GLU A 19 -9.01 -1.06 11.24
CA GLU A 19 -8.42 -2.40 11.40
C GLU A 19 -9.36 -3.43 10.77
N LYS A 20 -8.97 -3.94 9.59
CA LYS A 20 -9.47 -5.22 9.08
C LYS A 20 -8.65 -6.35 9.70
N SER A 21 -9.28 -7.01 10.65
CA SER A 21 -8.90 -8.32 11.15
C SER A 21 -9.25 -9.40 10.12
N ASP A 22 -8.25 -9.96 9.46
CA ASP A 22 -8.38 -11.26 8.79
C ASP A 22 -7.46 -12.28 9.49
N SER A 23 -8.04 -12.92 10.50
CA SER A 23 -7.61 -14.21 11.00
C SER A 23 -8.23 -15.31 10.13
N SER A 24 -7.45 -15.95 9.25
CA SER A 24 -7.53 -17.41 9.06
C SER A 24 -6.50 -17.93 8.04
N SER A 25 -5.96 -19.11 8.35
CA SER A 25 -5.51 -20.12 7.39
C SER A 25 -4.17 -19.88 6.68
N PHE A 26 -3.06 -20.15 7.37
CA PHE A 26 -1.81 -20.52 6.69
C PHE A 26 -0.94 -21.49 7.52
N ASP A 27 -1.57 -22.49 8.16
CA ASP A 27 -0.88 -23.47 9.01
C ASP A 27 -0.77 -24.88 8.38
N SER A 28 -0.91 -24.97 7.06
CA SER A 28 -0.83 -26.24 6.35
C SER A 28 -0.10 -26.07 5.04
N PHE A 29 1.25 -26.13 5.03
CA PHE A 29 2.03 -26.70 3.91
C PHE A 29 3.56 -26.78 4.14
N LEU A 30 4.06 -26.70 5.38
CA LEU A 30 5.48 -26.96 5.67
C LEU A 30 5.65 -28.26 6.47
N ASN A 31 5.44 -29.38 5.80
CA ASN A 31 5.94 -30.68 6.22
C ASN A 31 6.07 -31.61 5.01
N PHE A 32 7.20 -31.57 4.29
CA PHE A 32 7.81 -32.80 3.75
C PHE A 32 9.26 -32.61 3.25
N VAL A 33 10.17 -33.22 4.01
CA VAL A 33 11.43 -33.89 3.62
C VAL A 33 12.75 -33.09 3.49
N GLU A 34 13.62 -33.42 4.44
CA GLU A 34 15.07 -33.26 4.49
C GLU A 34 15.81 -33.84 3.26
N GLY A 35 16.93 -33.22 2.88
CA GLY A 35 17.74 -33.45 1.66
C GLY A 35 18.52 -34.78 1.59
N PRO A 36 19.79 -34.85 1.10
CA PRO A 36 20.68 -33.83 0.54
C PRO A 36 21.40 -34.27 -0.79
N SER A 37 22.28 -33.40 -1.34
CA SER A 37 23.58 -33.72 -2.01
C SER A 37 23.83 -33.03 -3.37
N LYS A 38 24.84 -32.13 -3.38
CA LYS A 38 26.02 -32.08 -4.28
C LYS A 38 25.85 -32.46 -5.77
N LEU A 39 26.10 -31.49 -6.67
CA LEU A 39 27.16 -31.45 -7.70
C LEU A 39 26.73 -30.74 -9.02
N SER A 40 27.74 -30.09 -9.60
CA SER A 40 27.93 -29.71 -11.01
C SER A 40 27.42 -28.34 -11.49
N SER A 41 28.42 -27.58 -11.92
CA SER A 41 28.46 -26.57 -12.97
C SER A 41 27.75 -27.00 -14.26
N ASP A 42 26.96 -26.12 -14.87
CA ASP A 42 27.24 -25.56 -16.21
C ASP A 42 26.09 -24.69 -16.75
N SER A 43 26.49 -23.71 -17.56
CA SER A 43 25.79 -23.21 -18.75
C SER A 43 24.53 -22.35 -18.64
N ALA A 44 24.74 -21.07 -18.98
CA ALA A 44 23.89 -20.15 -19.75
C ALA A 44 22.54 -20.68 -20.32
N ALA A 45 21.46 -19.93 -20.04
CA ALA A 45 20.48 -19.46 -21.04
C ALA A 45 19.46 -18.51 -20.37
N ALA A 46 19.26 -17.35 -20.98
CA ALA A 46 18.24 -16.36 -20.59
C ALA A 46 16.82 -16.89 -20.85
N PRO A 47 15.81 -16.53 -20.02
CA PRO A 47 14.42 -16.86 -20.31
C PRO A 47 13.85 -15.90 -21.38
N PRO A 48 13.08 -16.40 -22.38
CA PRO A 48 12.37 -15.54 -23.31
C PRO A 48 11.14 -14.93 -22.64
N ASP A 49 11.13 -13.60 -22.61
CA ASP A 49 9.99 -12.76 -22.26
C ASP A 49 8.84 -13.03 -23.26
N LYS A 50 7.82 -13.77 -22.83
CA LYS A 50 6.56 -13.93 -23.56
C LYS A 50 5.51 -13.04 -22.90
N THR A 51 5.58 -11.74 -23.18
CA THR A 51 4.43 -10.85 -23.06
C THR A 51 3.40 -11.26 -24.10
N ALA A 52 2.40 -12.04 -23.66
CA ALA A 52 1.24 -12.42 -24.44
C ALA A 52 0.46 -11.16 -24.84
N SER A 53 0.52 -10.84 -26.13
CA SER A 53 -0.34 -9.85 -26.78
C SER A 53 -1.80 -10.31 -26.65
N LEU A 54 -2.58 -9.62 -25.82
CA LEU A 54 -4.04 -9.74 -25.73
C LEU A 54 -4.65 -9.57 -27.13
N THR A 55 -5.23 -10.65 -27.66
CA THR A 55 -5.95 -10.66 -28.93
C THR A 55 -7.23 -9.81 -28.83
N PRO A 56 -7.65 -9.13 -29.90
CA PRO A 56 -8.78 -8.19 -29.88
C PRO A 56 -10.14 -8.81 -29.50
N GLU A 57 -10.27 -10.15 -29.51
CA GLU A 57 -11.50 -10.86 -29.14
C GLU A 57 -11.86 -10.76 -27.65
N THR A 58 -10.87 -10.62 -26.76
CA THR A 58 -11.13 -10.52 -25.31
C THR A 58 -11.92 -9.26 -24.95
N THR A 59 -11.84 -8.20 -25.77
CA THR A 59 -12.52 -6.93 -25.53
C THR A 59 -14.05 -7.00 -25.65
N ARG A 60 -14.61 -8.06 -26.26
CA ARG A 60 -16.06 -8.19 -26.47
C ARG A 60 -16.79 -8.93 -25.36
N LEU A 61 -16.06 -9.65 -24.51
CA LEU A 61 -16.63 -10.41 -23.40
C LEU A 61 -16.75 -9.47 -22.18
N ALA A 62 -17.95 -9.39 -21.60
CA ALA A 62 -18.23 -8.57 -20.43
C ALA A 62 -19.12 -9.34 -19.47
N ALA A 63 -18.97 -9.07 -18.17
CA ALA A 63 -19.83 -9.63 -17.13
C ALA A 63 -21.32 -9.38 -17.46
N GLY A 64 -22.16 -10.38 -17.22
CA GLY A 64 -23.60 -10.35 -17.48
C GLY A 64 -24.01 -10.74 -18.90
N ARG A 65 -23.09 -10.94 -19.85
CA ARG A 65 -23.44 -11.38 -21.21
C ARG A 65 -23.70 -12.88 -21.28
N THR A 66 -24.58 -13.28 -22.21
CA THR A 66 -24.86 -14.69 -22.50
C THR A 66 -23.90 -15.25 -23.53
N VAL A 67 -23.32 -16.41 -23.23
CA VAL A 67 -22.32 -17.09 -24.07
C VAL A 67 -22.69 -18.55 -24.26
N GLN A 68 -22.28 -19.12 -25.39
CA GLN A 68 -22.34 -20.55 -25.67
C GLN A 68 -20.94 -21.14 -25.58
N PHE A 69 -20.80 -22.25 -24.84
CA PHE A 69 -19.53 -22.96 -24.73
C PHE A 69 -19.22 -23.74 -26.01
N HIS A 70 -17.96 -23.71 -26.46
CA HIS A 70 -17.45 -24.54 -27.55
C HIS A 70 -15.98 -24.93 -27.35
N GLY A 71 -15.56 -26.05 -27.95
CA GLY A 71 -14.16 -26.48 -27.96
C GLY A 71 -13.58 -26.91 -26.61
N LEU A 72 -14.40 -27.18 -25.58
CA LEU A 72 -13.93 -27.73 -24.31
C LEU A 72 -13.52 -29.20 -24.50
N GLY A 73 -12.26 -29.52 -24.16
CA GLY A 73 -11.70 -30.86 -24.33
C GLY A 73 -12.12 -31.84 -23.22
N GLU A 74 -11.80 -31.52 -21.97
CA GLU A 74 -12.09 -32.38 -20.80
C GLU A 74 -13.57 -32.42 -20.43
N THR A 75 -14.31 -31.35 -20.72
CA THR A 75 -15.74 -31.17 -20.39
C THR A 75 -16.57 -31.01 -21.66
N SER A 76 -16.39 -31.93 -22.61
CA SER A 76 -17.08 -31.90 -23.91
C SER A 76 -18.61 -31.96 -23.82
N ASN A 77 -19.15 -32.42 -22.69
CA ASN A 77 -20.58 -32.42 -22.36
C ASN A 77 -21.19 -31.02 -22.20
N LEU A 78 -20.36 -29.99 -22.02
CA LEU A 78 -20.78 -28.59 -21.94
C LEU A 78 -20.77 -27.89 -23.30
N ASN A 79 -20.15 -28.47 -24.33
CA ASN A 79 -20.15 -27.85 -25.65
C ASN A 79 -21.59 -27.75 -26.20
N GLY A 80 -21.98 -26.55 -26.60
CA GLY A 80 -23.32 -26.24 -27.08
C GLY A 80 -24.29 -25.74 -26.01
N THR A 81 -23.96 -25.83 -24.72
CA THR A 81 -24.79 -25.24 -23.65
C THR A 81 -24.54 -23.74 -23.50
N THR A 82 -25.49 -23.04 -22.88
CA THR A 82 -25.43 -21.59 -22.65
C THR A 82 -25.14 -21.26 -21.19
N GLY A 83 -24.47 -20.14 -20.96
CA GLY A 83 -24.18 -19.62 -19.63
C GLY A 83 -24.08 -18.10 -19.60
N THR A 84 -23.93 -17.56 -18.40
CA THR A 84 -23.74 -16.12 -18.17
C THR A 84 -22.38 -15.87 -17.55
N ILE A 85 -21.65 -14.91 -18.10
CA ILE A 85 -20.33 -14.51 -17.59
C ILE A 85 -20.51 -13.80 -16.25
N GLU A 86 -19.84 -14.26 -15.20
CA GLU A 86 -19.84 -13.58 -13.89
C GLU A 86 -18.73 -12.53 -13.81
N PHE A 87 -17.46 -12.97 -13.96
CA PHE A 87 -16.29 -12.10 -13.91
C PHE A 87 -15.06 -12.78 -14.54
N PHE A 88 -14.00 -11.98 -14.76
CA PHE A 88 -12.73 -12.44 -15.31
C PHE A 88 -11.73 -12.74 -14.19
N LEU A 89 -11.05 -13.89 -14.26
CA LEU A 89 -9.98 -14.28 -13.33
C LEU A 89 -8.62 -13.91 -13.93
N GLU A 90 -8.06 -12.77 -13.51
CA GLU A 90 -6.81 -12.23 -14.05
C GLU A 90 -5.60 -13.17 -13.86
N GLY A 91 -5.58 -13.92 -12.75
CA GLY A 91 -4.50 -14.85 -12.44
C GLY A 91 -4.42 -16.08 -13.35
N THR A 92 -5.54 -16.53 -13.92
CA THR A 92 -5.59 -17.69 -14.84
C THR A 92 -5.93 -17.31 -16.27
N GLN A 93 -6.22 -16.03 -16.53
CA GLN A 93 -6.69 -15.52 -17.82
C GLN A 93 -7.93 -16.26 -18.35
N GLN A 94 -8.84 -16.63 -17.44
CA GLN A 94 -10.07 -17.37 -17.74
C GLN A 94 -11.32 -16.60 -17.30
N TRP A 95 -12.41 -16.80 -18.01
CA TRP A 95 -13.73 -16.28 -17.67
C TRP A 95 -14.48 -17.28 -16.81
N ARG A 96 -15.02 -16.82 -15.68
CA ARG A 96 -15.93 -17.60 -14.85
C ARG A 96 -17.34 -17.47 -15.41
N VAL A 97 -17.90 -18.58 -15.88
CA VAL A 97 -19.21 -18.62 -16.52
C VAL A 97 -20.13 -19.58 -15.76
N ARG A 98 -21.31 -19.11 -15.39
CA ARG A 98 -22.37 -19.90 -14.75
C ARG A 98 -23.25 -20.53 -15.83
N CYS A 99 -23.26 -21.87 -15.90
CA CYS A 99 -24.04 -22.63 -16.88
C CYS A 99 -25.53 -22.61 -16.52
N HIS A 100 -26.42 -22.35 -17.48
CA HIS A 100 -27.87 -22.29 -17.23
C HIS A 100 -28.53 -23.66 -16.98
N ARG A 101 -27.90 -24.73 -17.45
CA ARG A 101 -28.47 -26.09 -17.38
C ARG A 101 -28.48 -26.63 -15.94
N ASP A 102 -27.33 -26.55 -15.28
CA ASP A 102 -27.07 -27.24 -14.02
C ASP A 102 -26.58 -26.27 -12.91
N ASP A 103 -26.60 -24.96 -13.17
CA ASP A 103 -26.05 -23.88 -12.32
C ASP A 103 -24.55 -24.05 -11.95
N GLN A 104 -23.85 -24.94 -12.66
CA GLN A 104 -22.44 -25.21 -12.45
C GLN A 104 -21.59 -24.04 -12.94
N VAL A 105 -20.62 -23.63 -12.12
CA VAL A 105 -19.66 -22.59 -12.44
C VAL A 105 -18.42 -23.21 -13.08
N VAL A 106 -18.08 -22.77 -14.29
CA VAL A 106 -16.98 -23.30 -15.10
C VAL A 106 -16.06 -22.17 -15.51
N ASN A 107 -14.75 -22.39 -15.40
CA ASN A 107 -13.74 -21.46 -15.90
C ASN A 107 -13.38 -21.84 -17.34
N ALA A 108 -13.57 -20.92 -18.29
CA ALA A 108 -13.33 -21.15 -19.71
C ALA A 108 -12.42 -20.07 -20.30
N SER A 109 -11.58 -20.43 -21.27
CA SER A 109 -10.81 -19.45 -22.05
C SER A 109 -11.74 -18.64 -22.96
N ALA A 110 -11.32 -17.43 -23.34
CA ALA A 110 -12.08 -16.60 -24.30
C ALA A 110 -12.36 -17.33 -25.62
N GLU A 111 -11.42 -18.16 -26.08
CA GLU A 111 -11.52 -18.98 -27.29
C GLU A 111 -12.59 -20.08 -27.21
N ASN A 112 -13.12 -20.36 -26.02
CA ASN A 112 -14.15 -21.37 -25.80
C ASN A 112 -15.55 -20.78 -25.65
N LEU A 113 -15.72 -19.47 -25.84
CA LEU A 113 -16.97 -18.76 -25.57
C LEU A 113 -17.43 -17.99 -26.82
N LYS A 114 -18.64 -18.31 -27.30
CA LYS A 114 -19.30 -17.59 -28.39
C LYS A 114 -20.44 -16.72 -27.87
N LEU A 115 -20.43 -15.42 -28.15
CA LEU A 115 -21.51 -14.49 -27.77
C LEU A 115 -22.79 -14.79 -28.54
N LEU A 116 -23.93 -14.88 -27.84
CA LEU A 116 -25.24 -15.20 -28.41
C LEU A 116 -26.07 -13.97 -28.77
N ASP A 117 -25.66 -12.78 -28.32
CA ASP A 117 -26.48 -11.56 -28.37
C ASP A 117 -26.32 -10.70 -29.65
N GLU A 118 -25.38 -11.00 -30.56
CA GLU A 118 -25.15 -10.14 -31.74
C GLU A 118 -26.22 -10.31 -32.85
N ASP A 119 -26.89 -11.46 -32.98
CA ASP A 119 -27.75 -11.73 -34.15
C ASP A 119 -29.24 -11.34 -33.98
N ARG A 120 -29.70 -11.05 -32.76
CA ARG A 120 -31.14 -10.84 -32.49
C ARG A 120 -31.60 -9.39 -32.64
N SER A 121 -30.70 -8.42 -32.60
CA SER A 121 -31.01 -6.98 -32.72
C SER A 121 -31.19 -6.49 -34.15
N GLU A 122 -30.63 -7.18 -35.16
CA GLU A 122 -30.72 -6.72 -36.55
C GLU A 122 -31.97 -7.23 -37.29
N ALA A 123 -32.57 -8.35 -36.84
CA ALA A 123 -33.73 -8.95 -37.50
C ALA A 123 -35.09 -8.28 -37.17
N LYS A 124 -35.20 -7.51 -36.08
CA LYS A 124 -36.46 -6.84 -35.70
C LYS A 124 -36.62 -5.40 -36.20
N ALA A 125 -35.56 -4.75 -36.66
CA ALA A 125 -35.61 -3.36 -37.14
C ALA A 125 -36.09 -3.21 -38.61
N ALA A 126 -36.19 -4.31 -39.37
CA ALA A 126 -36.53 -4.27 -40.80
C ALA A 126 -38.03 -4.48 -41.12
N ALA A 127 -38.85 -4.98 -40.18
CA ALA A 127 -40.23 -5.39 -40.47
C ALA A 127 -41.27 -4.26 -40.37
N ASP A 128 -40.98 -3.13 -39.70
CA ASP A 128 -42.04 -2.17 -39.31
C ASP A 128 -42.08 -0.86 -40.13
N LYS A 129 -41.36 -0.78 -41.25
CA LYS A 129 -41.27 0.46 -42.07
C LYS A 129 -42.21 0.56 -43.27
N LYS A 130 -43.12 -0.40 -43.52
CA LYS A 130 -43.88 -0.47 -44.80
C LYS A 130 -45.40 -0.26 -44.77
N LYS A 131 -46.05 -0.01 -43.62
CA LYS A 131 -47.54 0.13 -43.58
C LYS A 131 -48.13 1.45 -43.05
N LYS A 132 -47.34 2.47 -42.71
CA LYS A 132 -47.87 3.73 -42.15
C LYS A 132 -47.57 4.96 -43.02
N LYS A 133 -47.96 4.92 -44.29
CA LYS A 133 -47.83 6.07 -45.21
C LYS A 133 -49.07 6.22 -46.10
N LYS A 134 -50.26 6.48 -45.51
CA LYS A 134 -51.43 7.06 -46.20
C LYS A 134 -52.72 7.22 -45.33
N LYS A 135 -52.67 7.57 -44.05
CA LYS A 135 -53.86 8.09 -43.34
C LYS A 135 -53.50 8.66 -41.96
N SER A 136 -53.37 9.98 -41.85
CA SER A 136 -53.60 10.81 -40.64
C SER A 136 -52.83 12.13 -40.75
N LYS A 137 -53.39 13.10 -41.48
CA LYS A 137 -52.89 14.49 -41.45
C LYS A 137 -53.88 15.44 -40.78
N LYS A 138 -54.83 14.91 -39.99
CA LYS A 138 -55.83 15.72 -39.29
C LYS A 138 -56.06 15.36 -37.81
N ASP A 139 -55.62 14.19 -37.34
CA ASP A 139 -55.69 13.81 -35.90
C ASP A 139 -54.34 13.92 -35.17
N SER A 140 -53.29 14.40 -35.86
CA SER A 140 -51.90 14.44 -35.37
C SER A 140 -51.61 15.52 -34.32
N TYR A 141 -52.57 16.38 -33.98
CA TYR A 141 -52.32 17.50 -33.05
C TYR A 141 -52.83 17.22 -31.63
N GLU A 142 -53.83 16.35 -31.44
CA GLU A 142 -54.34 16.00 -30.10
C GLU A 142 -53.52 14.86 -29.44
N ASP A 143 -53.04 13.90 -30.23
CA ASP A 143 -52.25 12.76 -29.72
C ASP A 143 -50.85 13.19 -29.21
N ASN A 144 -50.31 14.28 -29.75
CA ASN A 144 -49.02 14.82 -29.31
C ASN A 144 -49.12 15.58 -27.97
N SER A 145 -50.32 16.07 -27.61
CA SER A 145 -50.56 16.76 -26.34
C SER A 145 -50.52 15.80 -25.16
N HIS A 146 -51.19 14.63 -25.28
CA HIS A 146 -51.16 13.60 -24.24
C HIS A 146 -49.78 12.95 -24.08
N ALA A 147 -49.04 12.78 -25.18
CA ALA A 147 -47.65 12.31 -25.12
C ALA A 147 -46.75 13.30 -24.36
N LEU A 148 -46.93 14.61 -24.60
CA LEU A 148 -46.19 15.65 -23.89
C LEU A 148 -46.55 15.66 -22.40
N GLU A 149 -47.83 15.62 -22.05
CA GLU A 149 -48.31 15.60 -20.66
C GLU A 149 -47.82 14.35 -19.91
N THR A 150 -47.84 13.18 -20.55
CA THR A 150 -47.29 11.94 -19.98
C THR A 150 -45.78 12.05 -19.76
N SER A 151 -45.03 12.63 -20.72
CA SER A 151 -43.58 12.82 -20.55
C SER A 151 -43.24 13.82 -19.44
N GLN A 152 -44.05 14.87 -19.29
CA GLN A 152 -43.91 15.83 -18.19
C GLN A 152 -44.20 15.18 -16.85
N GLN A 153 -45.24 14.34 -16.77
CA GLN A 153 -45.56 13.59 -15.55
C GLN A 153 -44.43 12.64 -15.15
N ILE A 154 -43.86 11.89 -16.10
CA ILE A 154 -42.71 10.99 -15.84
C ILE A 154 -41.50 11.78 -15.30
N LEU A 155 -41.23 12.97 -15.83
CA LEU A 155 -40.14 13.81 -15.34
C LEU A 155 -40.39 14.32 -13.92
N ILE A 156 -41.64 14.69 -13.60
CA ILE A 156 -42.03 15.11 -12.25
C ILE A 156 -41.89 13.94 -11.27
N ASP A 157 -42.36 12.74 -11.64
CA ASP A 157 -42.25 11.54 -10.82
C ASP A 157 -40.78 11.18 -10.57
N LEU A 158 -39.94 11.21 -11.60
CA LEU A 158 -38.50 10.97 -11.47
C LEU A 158 -37.81 12.01 -10.58
N CYS A 159 -38.20 13.29 -10.67
CA CYS A 159 -37.69 14.34 -9.78
C CYS A 159 -38.11 14.10 -8.32
N ASN A 160 -39.34 13.64 -8.08
CA ASN A 160 -39.83 13.30 -6.75
C ASN A 160 -39.11 12.07 -6.18
N GLU A 161 -38.89 11.04 -7.00
CA GLU A 161 -38.11 9.86 -6.62
C GLU A 161 -36.66 10.21 -6.30
N MET A 162 -36.00 11.03 -7.12
CA MET A 162 -34.64 11.50 -6.85
C MET A 162 -34.56 12.33 -5.57
N LYS A 163 -35.57 13.16 -5.30
CA LYS A 163 -35.64 13.95 -4.06
C LYS A 163 -35.81 13.04 -2.84
N SER A 164 -36.73 12.08 -2.90
CA SER A 164 -36.93 11.07 -1.85
C SER A 164 -35.69 10.22 -1.60
N LEU A 165 -35.01 9.79 -2.67
CA LEU A 165 -33.74 9.05 -2.58
C LEU A 165 -32.66 9.89 -1.90
N LYS A 166 -32.53 11.17 -2.27
CA LYS A 166 -31.58 12.10 -1.63
C LYS A 166 -31.88 12.26 -0.15
N GLU A 167 -33.15 12.47 0.21
CA GLU A 167 -33.58 12.58 1.61
C GLU A 167 -33.25 11.29 2.39
N SER A 168 -33.52 10.12 1.81
CA SER A 168 -33.18 8.81 2.39
C SER A 168 -31.67 8.61 2.61
N ILE A 169 -30.84 8.98 1.63
CA ILE A 169 -29.37 8.93 1.77
C ILE A 169 -28.92 9.87 2.88
N THR A 170 -29.41 11.10 2.91
CA THR A 170 -29.04 12.07 3.95
C THR A 170 -29.48 11.60 5.35
N ALA A 171 -30.69 11.03 5.49
CA ALA A 171 -31.17 10.46 6.73
C ALA A 171 -30.28 9.30 7.20
N THR A 172 -29.96 8.37 6.29
CA THR A 172 -29.09 7.22 6.59
C THR A 172 -27.68 7.66 7.01
N THR A 173 -27.09 8.62 6.29
CA THR A 173 -25.78 9.18 6.67
C THR A 173 -25.83 9.88 8.03
N SER A 174 -26.88 10.65 8.32
CA SER A 174 -27.02 11.32 9.62
C SER A 174 -27.16 10.33 10.78
N ALA A 175 -27.95 9.27 10.60
CA ALA A 175 -28.10 8.20 11.58
C ALA A 175 -26.77 7.46 11.81
N ALA A 176 -26.03 7.16 10.75
CA ALA A 176 -24.70 6.53 10.85
C ALA A 176 -23.70 7.42 11.60
N THR A 177 -23.67 8.72 11.31
CA THR A 177 -22.79 9.67 12.02
C THR A 177 -23.16 9.81 13.50
N SER A 178 -24.46 9.79 13.84
CA SER A 178 -24.93 9.82 15.23
C SER A 178 -24.51 8.56 15.98
N ALA A 179 -24.74 7.38 15.41
CA ALA A 179 -24.34 6.11 16.03
C ALA A 179 -22.82 6.02 16.23
N MET A 180 -22.04 6.51 15.28
CA MET A 180 -20.58 6.58 15.42
C MET A 180 -20.16 7.52 16.56
N LYS A 181 -20.83 8.67 16.71
CA LYS A 181 -20.58 9.61 17.81
C LYS A 181 -20.93 8.98 19.17
N ASP A 182 -22.04 8.27 19.27
CA ASP A 182 -22.47 7.61 20.52
C ASP A 182 -21.53 6.45 20.90
N ASN A 183 -21.00 5.72 19.92
CA ASN A 183 -19.97 4.71 20.18
C ASN A 183 -18.65 5.35 20.64
N LEU A 184 -18.26 6.48 20.07
CA LEU A 184 -17.05 7.20 20.46
C LEU A 184 -17.15 7.73 21.90
N THR A 185 -18.31 8.28 22.29
CA THR A 185 -18.54 8.74 23.67
C THR A 185 -18.56 7.57 24.65
N SER A 186 -19.19 6.45 24.31
CA SER A 186 -19.19 5.22 25.12
C SER A 186 -17.77 4.65 25.32
N ASN A 187 -16.95 4.61 24.26
CA ASN A 187 -15.56 4.16 24.39
C ASN A 187 -14.73 5.13 25.25
N THR A 188 -14.99 6.44 25.15
CA THR A 188 -14.31 7.45 25.97
C THR A 188 -14.64 7.29 27.45
N THR A 189 -15.90 7.04 27.81
CA THR A 189 -16.29 6.79 29.22
C THR A 189 -15.71 5.49 29.77
N LEU A 190 -15.63 4.44 28.94
CA LEU A 190 -14.98 3.18 29.31
C LEU A 190 -13.48 3.41 29.59
N LEU A 191 -12.78 4.15 28.74
CA LEU A 191 -11.36 4.48 28.93
C LEU A 191 -11.13 5.26 30.23
N HIS A 192 -11.99 6.24 30.55
CA HIS A 192 -11.93 6.94 31.84
C HIS A 192 -12.15 6.00 33.02
N THR A 193 -13.11 5.08 32.93
CA THR A 193 -13.37 4.10 34.00
C THR A 193 -12.17 3.17 34.22
N LEU A 194 -11.52 2.71 33.13
CA LEU A 194 -10.30 1.90 33.23
C LEU A 194 -9.13 2.70 33.83
N GLN A 195 -9.00 3.97 33.48
CA GLN A 195 -7.99 4.86 34.05
C GLN A 195 -8.19 5.02 35.57
N ASP A 196 -9.42 5.28 36.01
CA ASP A 196 -9.75 5.38 37.44
C ASP A 196 -9.43 4.08 38.20
N GLN A 197 -9.72 2.92 37.59
CA GLN A 197 -9.38 1.61 38.17
C GLN A 197 -7.87 1.40 38.28
N MET A 198 -7.09 1.81 37.28
CA MET A 198 -5.63 1.73 37.33
C MET A 198 -5.05 2.63 38.42
N ASP A 199 -5.59 3.84 38.58
CA ASP A 199 -5.13 4.78 39.60
C ASP A 199 -5.48 4.30 41.02
N LEU A 200 -6.64 3.67 41.20
CA LEU A 200 -6.98 2.99 42.45
C LEU A 200 -6.01 1.84 42.76
N LEU A 201 -5.68 1.00 41.78
CA LEU A 201 -4.71 -0.09 41.95
C LEU A 201 -3.32 0.44 42.29
N ARG A 202 -2.88 1.54 41.68
CA ARG A 202 -1.62 2.22 42.02
C ARG A 202 -1.62 2.73 43.46
N SER A 203 -2.72 3.33 43.89
CA SER A 203 -2.88 3.79 45.28
C SER A 203 -2.80 2.63 46.27
N ASN A 204 -3.50 1.52 46.00
CA ASN A 204 -3.48 0.33 46.85
C ASN A 204 -2.08 -0.31 46.92
N LEU A 205 -1.36 -0.35 45.79
CA LEU A 205 0.04 -0.81 45.78
C LEU A 205 0.93 0.10 46.61
N HIS A 206 0.72 1.42 46.56
CA HIS A 206 1.50 2.34 47.36
C HIS A 206 1.28 2.17 48.87
N GLU A 207 0.02 1.92 49.29
CA GLU A 207 -0.31 1.62 50.69
C GLU A 207 0.28 0.28 51.15
N LEU A 208 0.27 -0.73 50.27
CA LEU A 208 0.95 -2.01 50.51
C LEU A 208 2.46 -1.83 50.70
N ASP A 209 3.10 -1.04 49.85
CA ASP A 209 4.52 -0.71 49.95
C ASP A 209 4.85 -0.01 51.29
N ALA A 210 4.02 0.96 51.70
CA ALA A 210 4.20 1.66 52.97
C ALA A 210 4.06 0.72 54.18
N THR A 211 3.12 -0.22 54.11
CA THR A 211 2.94 -1.22 55.18
C THR A 211 4.07 -2.24 55.22
N ILE A 212 4.61 -2.67 54.08
CA ILE A 212 5.80 -3.52 54.02
C ILE A 212 7.00 -2.78 54.61
N ASP A 213 7.25 -1.52 54.22
CA ASP A 213 8.35 -0.71 54.73
C ASP A 213 8.28 -0.55 56.27
N SER A 214 7.07 -0.49 56.85
CA SER A 214 6.89 -0.40 58.31
C SER A 214 7.15 -1.70 59.10
N LYS A 215 7.11 -2.86 58.44
CA LYS A 215 7.21 -4.19 59.09
C LYS A 215 8.40 -5.04 58.60
N ALA A 216 9.08 -4.60 57.55
CA ALA A 216 10.17 -5.34 56.92
C ALA A 216 11.43 -5.35 57.78
N THR A 217 12.07 -6.52 57.84
CA THR A 217 13.44 -6.63 58.39
C THR A 217 14.44 -5.90 57.49
N PRO A 218 15.59 -5.42 58.01
CA PRO A 218 16.58 -4.70 57.19
C PRO A 218 17.03 -5.45 55.93
N ALA A 219 17.10 -6.79 55.98
CA ALA A 219 17.43 -7.62 54.81
C ALA A 219 16.31 -7.60 53.74
N GLN A 220 15.05 -7.57 54.16
CA GLN A 220 13.91 -7.44 53.24
C GLN A 220 13.86 -6.04 52.61
N ILE A 221 14.24 -4.99 53.35
CA ILE A 221 14.35 -3.62 52.82
C ILE A 221 15.41 -3.55 51.72
N GLU A 222 16.57 -4.18 51.90
CA GLU A 222 17.61 -4.23 50.87
C GLU A 222 17.13 -4.96 49.60
N GLU A 223 16.44 -6.10 49.76
CA GLU A 223 15.92 -6.85 48.62
C GLU A 223 14.78 -6.10 47.89
N MET A 224 13.88 -5.44 48.63
CA MET A 224 12.89 -4.54 48.03
C MET A 224 13.54 -3.37 47.28
N GLY A 225 14.64 -2.82 47.80
CA GLY A 225 15.42 -1.79 47.10
C GLY A 225 15.99 -2.29 45.77
N ARG A 226 16.48 -3.53 45.72
CA ARG A 226 16.93 -4.15 44.45
C ARG A 226 15.77 -4.37 43.47
N ILE A 227 14.62 -4.83 43.96
CA ILE A 227 13.42 -5.01 43.13
C ILE A 227 12.96 -3.66 42.55
N ARG A 228 12.91 -2.58 43.36
CA ARG A 228 12.59 -1.22 42.88
C ARG A 228 13.57 -0.73 41.82
N ALA A 229 14.87 -0.96 42.01
CA ALA A 229 15.88 -0.59 41.01
C ALA A 229 15.68 -1.35 39.67
N ILE A 230 15.32 -2.64 39.71
CA ILE A 230 15.01 -3.41 38.50
C ILE A 230 13.73 -2.87 37.83
N GLN A 231 12.69 -2.57 38.62
CA GLN A 231 11.45 -1.99 38.10
C GLN A 231 11.69 -0.63 37.43
N GLU A 232 12.54 0.23 38.02
CA GLU A 232 12.91 1.52 37.44
C GLU A 232 13.65 1.37 36.11
N ILE A 233 14.59 0.42 36.01
CA ILE A 233 15.29 0.09 34.75
C ILE A 233 14.29 -0.41 33.68
N LEU A 234 13.33 -1.26 34.07
CA LEU A 234 12.29 -1.75 33.16
C LEU A 234 11.35 -0.63 32.70
N ALA A 235 10.98 0.28 33.59
CA ALA A 235 10.17 1.45 33.27
C ALA A 235 10.88 2.39 32.29
N ALA A 236 12.15 2.72 32.53
CA ALA A 236 12.98 3.51 31.62
C ALA A 236 13.12 2.83 30.24
N THR A 237 13.37 1.52 30.22
CA THR A 237 13.46 0.74 28.97
C THR A 237 12.13 0.77 28.19
N THR A 238 11.00 0.68 28.89
CA THR A 238 9.67 0.73 28.28
C THR A 238 9.37 2.12 27.73
N GLN A 239 9.75 3.17 28.45
CA GLN A 239 9.63 4.55 27.98
C GLN A 239 10.44 4.79 26.71
N ASP A 240 11.68 4.31 26.63
CA ASP A 240 12.52 4.46 25.44
C ASP A 240 11.99 3.67 24.25
N LYS A 241 11.43 2.48 24.48
CA LYS A 241 10.69 1.74 23.43
C LYS A 241 9.50 2.54 22.91
N ASN A 242 8.70 3.15 23.80
CA ASN A 242 7.56 3.98 23.41
C ASN A 242 7.99 5.21 22.61
N LYS A 243 9.06 5.91 23.00
CA LYS A 243 9.65 7.01 22.21
C LYS A 243 10.07 6.53 20.82
N THR A 244 10.67 5.35 20.74
CA THR A 244 11.10 4.74 19.47
C THR A 244 9.89 4.42 18.58
N ILE A 245 8.82 3.86 19.14
CA ILE A 245 7.56 3.61 18.43
C ILE A 245 6.98 4.93 17.89
N GLN A 246 6.91 5.98 18.72
CA GLN A 246 6.42 7.30 18.29
C GLN A 246 7.24 7.91 17.15
N LEU A 247 8.57 7.72 17.15
CA LEU A 247 9.42 8.14 16.04
C LEU A 247 9.09 7.39 14.75
N TYR A 248 8.88 6.08 14.81
CA TYR A 248 8.45 5.28 13.65
C TYR A 248 7.06 5.68 13.16
N GLU A 249 6.10 5.92 14.05
CA GLU A 249 4.75 6.39 13.71
C GLU A 249 4.80 7.76 13.03
N THR A 250 5.60 8.69 13.54
CA THR A 250 5.80 10.02 12.94
C THR A 250 6.42 9.91 11.55
N HIS A 251 7.42 9.04 11.38
CA HIS A 251 8.03 8.80 10.09
C HIS A 251 7.06 8.17 9.09
N ALA A 252 6.28 7.17 9.52
CA ALA A 252 5.24 6.55 8.71
C ALA A 252 4.18 7.57 8.29
N ARG A 253 3.73 8.44 9.21
CA ARG A 253 2.76 9.51 8.93
C ARG A 253 3.28 10.46 7.84
N ARG A 254 4.52 10.95 7.96
CA ARG A 254 5.15 11.79 6.91
C ARG A 254 5.25 11.06 5.57
N GLY A 255 5.54 9.77 5.59
CA GLY A 255 5.56 8.94 4.39
C GLY A 255 4.20 8.88 3.69
N TYR A 256 3.12 8.69 4.44
CA TYR A 256 1.75 8.70 3.90
C TYR A 256 1.34 10.08 3.37
N GLU A 257 1.67 11.16 4.09
CA GLU A 257 1.42 12.54 3.65
C GLU A 257 2.12 12.83 2.31
N GLU A 258 3.37 12.40 2.14
CA GLU A 258 4.11 12.59 0.88
C GLU A 258 3.52 11.76 -0.26
N ILE A 259 3.09 10.52 0.00
CA ILE A 259 2.38 9.70 -1.00
C ILE A 259 1.09 10.39 -1.45
N GLU A 260 0.32 10.96 -0.52
CA GLU A 260 -0.92 11.65 -0.83
C GLU A 260 -0.68 12.95 -1.62
N ARG A 261 0.37 13.69 -1.27
CA ARG A 261 0.85 14.85 -2.06
C ARG A 261 1.20 14.45 -3.49
N LEU A 262 1.94 13.35 -3.68
CA LEU A 262 2.31 12.83 -5.00
C LEU A 262 1.11 12.35 -5.81
N ARG A 263 0.09 11.76 -5.17
CA ARG A 263 -1.18 11.42 -5.83
C ARG A 263 -1.90 12.66 -6.33
N GLY A 264 -1.97 13.72 -5.52
CA GLY A 264 -2.56 14.99 -5.92
C GLY A 264 -1.82 15.65 -7.10
N ASP A 265 -0.49 15.60 -7.11
CA ASP A 265 0.32 16.08 -8.24
C ASP A 265 0.07 15.26 -9.53
N LEU A 266 -0.04 13.93 -9.40
CA LEU A 266 -0.32 13.04 -10.54
C LEU A 266 -1.72 13.29 -11.13
N GLU A 267 -2.72 13.52 -10.28
CA GLU A 267 -4.08 13.84 -10.74
C GLU A 267 -4.15 15.21 -11.44
N ARG A 268 -3.40 16.21 -10.95
CA ARG A 268 -3.26 17.51 -11.61
C ARG A 268 -2.66 17.37 -13.01
N GLU A 269 -1.56 16.62 -13.14
CA GLU A 269 -0.91 16.33 -14.42
C GLU A 269 -1.84 15.56 -15.38
N ARG A 270 -2.67 14.64 -14.87
CA ARG A 270 -3.70 13.97 -15.69
C ARG A 270 -4.74 14.97 -16.18
N GLY A 271 -5.20 15.88 -15.33
CA GLY A 271 -6.12 16.95 -15.70
C GLY A 271 -5.54 17.86 -16.79
N GLU A 272 -4.29 18.31 -16.63
CA GLU A 272 -3.59 19.11 -17.65
C GLU A 272 -3.39 18.36 -18.98
N ASN A 273 -3.10 17.06 -18.93
CA ASN A 273 -3.01 16.25 -20.15
C ASN A 273 -4.37 16.12 -20.85
N GLU A 274 -5.47 16.01 -20.10
CA GLU A 274 -6.80 15.92 -20.68
C GLU A 274 -7.22 17.25 -21.31
N THR A 275 -6.94 18.40 -20.68
CA THR A 275 -7.19 19.71 -21.30
C THR A 275 -6.37 19.92 -22.57
N LEU A 276 -5.10 19.51 -22.58
CA LEU A 276 -4.27 19.53 -23.80
C LEU A 276 -4.83 18.63 -24.91
N ARG A 277 -5.40 17.46 -24.56
CA ARG A 277 -6.08 16.59 -25.53
C ARG A 277 -7.34 17.24 -26.09
N GLU A 278 -8.14 17.88 -25.25
CA GLU A 278 -9.32 18.63 -25.69
C GLU A 278 -8.94 19.80 -26.60
N GLU A 279 -7.86 20.53 -26.29
CA GLU A 279 -7.35 21.60 -27.14
C GLU A 279 -6.87 21.08 -28.50
N LEU A 280 -6.11 19.97 -28.52
CA LEU A 280 -5.70 19.31 -29.76
C LEU A 280 -6.91 18.81 -30.56
N ALA A 281 -7.94 18.28 -29.91
CA ALA A 281 -9.19 17.86 -30.54
C ALA A 281 -9.94 19.06 -31.12
N ARG A 282 -9.96 20.21 -30.42
CA ARG A 282 -10.55 21.46 -30.90
C ARG A 282 -9.80 22.02 -32.12
N ILE A 283 -8.47 21.99 -32.13
CA ILE A 283 -7.65 22.41 -33.28
C ILE A 283 -7.92 21.48 -34.48
N ARG A 284 -8.03 20.16 -34.24
CA ARG A 284 -8.29 19.18 -35.30
C ARG A 284 -9.73 19.26 -35.84
N GLY A 285 -10.72 19.46 -34.98
CA GLY A 285 -12.14 19.52 -35.33
C GLY A 285 -12.60 20.89 -35.84
N GLY A 286 -11.96 21.98 -35.40
CA GLY A 286 -12.23 23.36 -35.86
C GLY A 286 -11.65 23.67 -37.24
N GLY A 287 -10.80 22.80 -37.78
CA GLY A 287 -10.22 22.90 -39.12
C GLY A 287 -11.15 22.45 -40.26
N GLY A 288 -12.47 22.47 -40.08
CA GLY A 288 -13.48 22.03 -41.06
C GLY A 288 -13.58 22.87 -42.35
N GLY A 289 -12.57 23.66 -42.70
CA GLY A 289 -12.62 24.58 -43.84
C GLY A 289 -11.36 24.71 -44.68
N SER A 290 -10.26 24.04 -44.36
CA SER A 290 -9.07 24.06 -45.22
C SER A 290 -8.59 22.64 -45.46
N SER A 291 -9.28 21.99 -46.39
CA SER A 291 -8.70 20.92 -47.21
C SER A 291 -7.49 21.51 -47.93
N ILE A 292 -6.35 21.58 -47.23
CA ILE A 292 -5.06 21.74 -47.89
C ILE A 292 -4.90 20.44 -48.68
N ILE A 293 -5.24 20.56 -49.95
CA ILE A 293 -4.94 19.63 -51.03
C ILE A 293 -3.43 19.38 -50.96
N TRP A 294 -3.01 18.39 -50.17
CA TRP A 294 -1.72 17.73 -50.37
C TRP A 294 -1.86 16.99 -51.69
N GLY A 295 -1.49 17.71 -52.75
CA GLY A 295 -1.57 17.27 -54.11
C GLY A 295 -0.94 15.89 -54.25
N LYS A 296 -1.71 14.98 -54.83
CA LYS A 296 -1.20 13.82 -55.56
C LYS A 296 -0.21 14.31 -56.62
N GLY A 297 1.07 14.27 -56.31
CA GLY A 297 2.19 14.41 -57.25
C GLY A 297 3.43 14.04 -56.46
N GLY A 298 3.80 12.78 -56.34
CA GLY A 298 4.40 11.96 -57.39
C GLY A 298 5.69 11.38 -56.78
N PRO A 299 6.06 10.12 -57.05
CA PRO A 299 7.19 9.47 -56.39
C PRO A 299 8.50 9.92 -57.04
N GLY A 300 9.12 10.96 -56.47
CA GLY A 300 10.45 11.43 -56.84
C GLY A 300 11.50 10.91 -55.86
N ALA A 301 12.20 9.87 -56.28
CA ALA A 301 13.41 9.38 -55.63
C ALA A 301 14.43 10.52 -55.46
N MET A 302 14.85 10.80 -54.22
CA MET A 302 16.15 11.40 -53.96
C MET A 302 16.90 10.49 -53.00
N TYR A 303 17.72 9.62 -53.61
CA TYR A 303 18.91 9.09 -53.00
C TYR A 303 19.75 10.27 -52.48
N VAL A 304 19.98 10.32 -51.17
CA VAL A 304 21.16 10.99 -50.62
C VAL A 304 22.03 9.90 -50.03
N SER A 305 22.85 9.31 -50.91
CA SER A 305 24.12 8.72 -50.50
C SER A 305 25.07 9.86 -50.22
N ASN A 306 25.63 9.91 -49.01
CA ASN A 306 26.98 10.42 -48.85
C ASN A 306 27.64 9.74 -47.64
N ASP A 307 28.44 8.73 -47.96
CA ASP A 307 29.55 8.27 -47.16
C ASP A 307 30.53 9.42 -46.94
N GLY A 308 31.02 9.58 -45.71
CA GLY A 308 31.96 10.67 -45.40
C GLY A 308 32.61 10.53 -44.04
N LYS A 309 33.60 9.62 -43.95
CA LYS A 309 34.83 9.65 -43.14
C LYS A 309 34.92 10.65 -41.97
N ALA A 310 35.27 10.10 -40.80
CA ALA A 310 35.87 10.81 -39.66
C ALA A 310 37.13 11.62 -40.03
N PRO A 311 37.52 12.61 -39.19
CA PRO A 311 38.66 12.31 -38.32
C PRO A 311 38.58 12.90 -36.89
N ILE A 312 39.08 12.10 -35.95
CA ILE A 312 40.10 12.44 -34.94
C ILE A 312 40.28 13.94 -34.63
N SER A 313 39.94 14.36 -33.40
CA SER A 313 40.77 15.33 -32.66
C SER A 313 40.77 15.04 -31.16
N THR A 314 41.79 14.31 -30.74
CA THR A 314 42.46 14.42 -29.44
C THR A 314 42.87 15.89 -29.21
N PHE A 315 42.68 16.45 -28.01
CA PHE A 315 43.68 17.22 -27.23
C PHE A 315 43.08 17.84 -25.95
N HIS A 316 43.74 17.53 -24.81
CA HIS A 316 43.94 18.25 -23.53
C HIS A 316 42.83 19.14 -22.91
N ALA A 317 42.30 18.87 -21.71
CA ALA A 317 42.90 18.90 -20.35
C ALA A 317 42.32 20.09 -19.53
N PRO A 318 42.40 20.09 -18.18
CA PRO A 318 41.37 20.64 -17.28
C PRO A 318 41.72 22.00 -16.64
N ASN A 319 40.86 22.43 -15.71
CA ASN A 319 40.91 23.62 -14.82
C ASN A 319 40.12 24.82 -15.39
N THR A 320 39.25 25.53 -14.67
CA THR A 320 39.44 26.09 -13.33
C THR A 320 38.10 26.52 -12.73
N LEU A 321 38.00 26.27 -11.44
CA LEU A 321 37.21 26.95 -10.43
C LEU A 321 37.34 28.49 -10.53
N LYS A 322 36.23 29.21 -10.75
CA LYS A 322 35.99 30.63 -10.37
C LYS A 322 34.51 30.73 -10.02
N GLN A 323 34.11 30.75 -8.75
CA GLN A 323 33.97 31.97 -7.94
C GLN A 323 33.55 33.18 -8.78
N ILE A 324 32.25 33.44 -8.82
CA ILE A 324 31.70 34.80 -8.94
C ILE A 324 30.62 34.90 -7.87
N ALA A 325 31.02 35.55 -6.78
CA ALA A 325 30.13 36.18 -5.83
C ALA A 325 29.43 37.37 -6.50
N ASN A 326 28.21 37.64 -6.03
CA ASN A 326 27.57 38.94 -5.89
C ASN A 326 27.74 39.95 -7.02
N ASN A 327 26.64 40.23 -7.72
CA ASN A 327 26.36 41.60 -8.12
C ASN A 327 24.85 41.87 -8.00
N ASP A 328 24.53 42.60 -6.94
CA ASP A 328 23.36 43.46 -6.85
C ASP A 328 23.41 44.52 -7.96
N GLY A 329 22.24 45.04 -8.33
CA GLY A 329 22.15 46.37 -8.92
C GLY A 329 21.57 46.42 -10.33
N ALA A 330 20.26 46.68 -10.36
CA ALA A 330 19.61 47.68 -11.20
C ALA A 330 20.19 47.96 -12.61
N SER A 331 19.43 47.59 -13.63
CA SER A 331 19.38 48.37 -14.86
C SER A 331 17.96 48.32 -15.43
N LEU A 332 17.23 49.38 -15.06
CA LEU A 332 15.99 49.81 -15.69
C LEU A 332 16.40 50.64 -16.92
N GLY A 333 16.08 50.15 -18.12
CA GLY A 333 16.44 50.75 -19.41
C GLY A 333 16.86 49.63 -20.36
N THR A 334 16.35 49.47 -21.57
CA THR A 334 15.80 50.46 -22.48
C THR A 334 14.86 49.71 -23.41
N PHE A 335 13.65 50.22 -23.55
CA PHE A 335 12.68 49.82 -24.56
C PHE A 335 13.21 50.39 -25.88
N ASP A 336 13.88 49.59 -26.69
CA ASP A 336 14.32 50.05 -28.00
C ASP A 336 14.26 48.95 -29.07
N ASP A 337 13.70 49.37 -30.19
CA ASP A 337 13.82 48.83 -31.53
C ASP A 337 13.03 47.56 -31.93
N MET A 338 11.79 47.83 -32.37
CA MET A 338 11.03 46.98 -33.27
C MET A 338 11.53 47.15 -34.71
N THR A 339 12.60 46.45 -35.07
CA THR A 339 12.94 46.18 -36.47
C THR A 339 12.71 44.70 -36.77
N MET A 340 11.51 44.42 -37.29
CA MET A 340 11.09 43.12 -37.82
C MET A 340 11.83 42.83 -39.14
N ASP A 341 13.12 42.52 -39.05
CA ASP A 341 13.86 41.90 -40.15
C ASP A 341 13.53 40.41 -40.18
N THR A 342 12.53 40.07 -40.99
CA THR A 342 12.13 38.72 -41.38
C THR A 342 13.18 38.06 -42.27
N LYS A 343 14.41 37.91 -41.78
CA LYS A 343 15.35 36.92 -42.30
C LYS A 343 15.19 35.65 -41.50
N LEU A 344 14.38 34.74 -42.05
CA LEU A 344 14.29 33.32 -41.74
C LEU A 344 15.70 32.70 -41.73
N SER A 345 16.42 32.84 -40.61
CA SER A 345 17.64 32.08 -40.35
C SER A 345 17.22 30.80 -39.63
N SER A 346 17.00 29.75 -40.42
CA SER A 346 16.75 28.37 -39.99
C SER A 346 17.74 27.91 -38.89
N ASP A 347 18.95 28.49 -38.88
CA ASP A 347 20.00 28.21 -37.89
C ASP A 347 19.65 28.63 -36.46
N ASN A 348 18.77 29.63 -36.27
CA ASN A 348 18.43 30.08 -34.93
C ASN A 348 17.46 29.11 -34.23
N THR A 349 16.53 28.51 -34.98
CA THR A 349 15.59 27.51 -34.45
C THR A 349 16.32 26.27 -33.97
N VAL A 350 17.30 25.78 -34.74
CA VAL A 350 18.13 24.61 -34.35
C VAL A 350 18.94 24.91 -33.07
N ALA A 351 19.45 26.12 -32.92
CA ALA A 351 20.17 26.53 -31.71
C ALA A 351 19.27 26.56 -30.45
N TYR A 352 18.00 26.96 -30.57
CA TYR A 352 17.04 26.92 -29.47
C TYR A 352 16.64 25.49 -29.11
N GLU A 353 16.37 24.65 -30.11
CA GLU A 353 16.01 23.25 -29.91
C GLU A 353 17.13 22.46 -29.23
N THR A 354 18.38 22.65 -29.66
CA THR A 354 19.55 22.00 -29.06
C THR A 354 19.78 22.45 -27.61
N LYS A 355 19.62 23.74 -27.29
CA LYS A 355 19.68 24.25 -25.90
C LYS A 355 18.56 23.68 -25.02
N SER A 356 17.33 23.60 -25.54
CA SER A 356 16.18 23.02 -24.86
C SER A 356 16.38 21.53 -24.58
N LEU A 357 16.84 20.77 -25.59
CA LEU A 357 17.16 19.36 -25.46
C LEU A 357 18.26 19.12 -24.42
N LYS A 358 19.34 19.92 -24.44
CA LYS A 358 20.41 19.84 -23.45
C LYS A 358 19.90 20.08 -22.02
N LYS A 359 18.98 21.05 -21.82
CA LYS A 359 18.35 21.31 -20.53
C LYS A 359 17.52 20.12 -20.06
N ARG A 360 16.72 19.50 -20.95
CA ARG A 360 15.97 18.27 -20.64
C ARG A 360 16.87 17.10 -20.29
N ILE A 361 17.95 16.88 -21.03
CA ILE A 361 18.94 15.82 -20.73
C ILE A 361 19.57 16.02 -19.35
N ILE A 362 19.97 17.25 -19.01
CA ILE A 362 20.51 17.57 -17.67
C ILE A 362 19.47 17.29 -16.58
N HIS A 363 18.22 17.67 -16.81
CA HIS A 363 17.15 17.43 -15.84
C HIS A 363 16.87 15.92 -15.65
N MET A 364 16.79 15.15 -16.74
CA MET A 364 16.64 13.70 -16.67
C MET A 364 17.83 13.03 -15.97
N LYS A 365 19.06 13.50 -16.21
CA LYS A 365 20.24 13.01 -15.51
C LYS A 365 20.17 13.25 -14.00
N LYS A 366 19.68 14.43 -13.58
CA LYS A 366 19.46 14.72 -12.14
C LYS A 366 18.38 13.81 -11.55
N LYS A 367 17.25 13.61 -12.24
CA LYS A 367 16.19 12.69 -11.81
C LYS A 367 16.71 11.25 -11.65
N LEU A 368 17.49 10.78 -12.62
CA LEU A 368 18.10 9.44 -12.56
C LEU A 368 19.06 9.30 -11.37
N GLN A 369 19.84 10.34 -11.07
CA GLN A 369 20.75 10.34 -9.93
C GLN A 369 20.00 10.30 -8.58
N VAL A 370 18.88 11.02 -8.45
CA VAL A 370 18.01 10.95 -7.26
C VAL A 370 17.43 9.54 -7.11
N ALA A 371 16.86 8.98 -8.17
CA ALA A 371 16.31 7.61 -8.15
C ALA A 371 17.37 6.55 -7.78
N GLN A 372 18.62 6.72 -8.22
CA GLN A 372 19.73 5.83 -7.84
C GLN A 372 20.11 5.94 -6.36
N LEU A 373 20.06 7.14 -5.78
CA LEU A 373 20.32 7.35 -4.35
C LEU A 373 19.18 6.75 -3.50
N GLU A 374 17.92 6.99 -3.88
CA GLU A 374 16.76 6.40 -3.21
C GLU A 374 16.78 4.87 -3.27
N ALA A 375 17.13 4.28 -4.42
CA ALA A 375 17.29 2.83 -4.54
C ALA A 375 18.39 2.27 -3.62
N LYS A 376 19.48 3.02 -3.43
CA LYS A 376 20.58 2.64 -2.53
C LYS A 376 20.15 2.71 -1.06
N GLU A 377 19.45 3.76 -0.67
CA GLU A 377 18.91 3.94 0.68
C GLU A 377 17.87 2.86 1.00
N ALA A 378 16.95 2.57 0.08
CA ALA A 378 16.00 1.47 0.22
C ALA A 378 16.68 0.11 0.39
N GLY A 379 17.81 -0.11 -0.31
CA GLY A 379 18.64 -1.31 -0.12
C GLY A 379 19.25 -1.40 1.28
N GLN A 380 19.74 -0.28 1.83
CA GLN A 380 20.27 -0.22 3.19
C GLN A 380 19.19 -0.50 4.24
N LEU A 381 18.02 0.13 4.12
CA LEU A 381 16.90 -0.08 5.03
C LEU A 381 16.41 -1.54 5.03
N ARG A 382 16.37 -2.19 3.86
CA ARG A 382 16.04 -3.64 3.78
C ARG A 382 17.07 -4.50 4.51
N SER A 383 18.36 -4.18 4.37
CA SER A 383 19.42 -4.93 5.05
C SER A 383 19.39 -4.75 6.58
N GLU A 384 19.05 -3.55 7.05
CA GLU A 384 18.91 -3.25 8.48
C GLU A 384 17.68 -3.95 9.09
N LEU A 385 16.55 -3.93 8.38
CA LEU A 385 15.34 -4.64 8.79
C LEU A 385 15.59 -6.15 8.90
N GLU A 386 16.28 -6.75 7.94
CA GLU A 386 16.65 -8.17 7.99
C GLU A 386 17.60 -8.47 9.16
N SER A 387 18.57 -7.59 9.43
CA SER A 387 19.44 -7.71 10.61
C SER A 387 18.64 -7.65 11.93
N MET A 388 17.66 -6.75 12.03
CA MET A 388 16.79 -6.64 13.19
C MET A 388 15.89 -7.88 13.37
N ARG A 389 15.37 -8.42 12.26
CA ARG A 389 14.58 -9.66 12.25
C ARG A 389 15.40 -10.84 12.79
N LEU A 390 16.60 -11.05 12.29
CA LEU A 390 17.51 -12.10 12.75
C LEU A 390 17.87 -11.93 14.23
N LYS A 391 18.10 -10.70 14.69
CA LYS A 391 18.37 -10.40 16.09
C LYS A 391 17.17 -10.75 16.99
N MET A 392 15.95 -10.40 16.59
CA MET A 392 14.74 -10.76 17.34
C MET A 392 14.50 -12.27 17.36
N GLU A 393 14.75 -12.97 16.26
CA GLU A 393 14.65 -14.42 16.21
C GLU A 393 15.66 -15.09 17.15
N GLY A 394 16.89 -14.56 17.21
CA GLY A 394 17.91 -15.01 18.16
C GLY A 394 17.48 -14.82 19.62
N MET A 395 16.95 -13.65 19.98
CA MET A 395 16.43 -13.40 21.32
C MET A 395 15.25 -14.30 21.68
N ARG A 396 14.36 -14.61 20.71
CA ARG A 396 13.24 -15.53 20.92
C ARG A 396 13.73 -16.95 21.21
N LYS A 397 14.70 -17.46 20.44
CA LYS A 397 15.33 -18.78 20.68
C LYS A 397 16.03 -18.84 22.04
N GLU A 398 16.72 -17.77 22.45
CA GLU A 398 17.35 -17.69 23.77
C GLU A 398 16.29 -17.70 24.89
N ASN A 399 15.17 -17.00 24.69
CA ASN A 399 14.07 -17.00 25.65
C ASN A 399 13.41 -18.37 25.79
N ASP A 400 13.15 -19.05 24.66
CA ASP A 400 12.60 -20.40 24.65
C ASP A 400 13.51 -21.39 25.41
N GLU A 401 14.84 -21.23 25.30
CA GLU A 401 15.81 -22.05 26.05
C GLU A 401 15.83 -21.75 27.55
N LYS A 402 15.67 -20.47 27.93
CA LYS A 402 15.49 -20.08 29.34
C LYS A 402 14.20 -20.68 29.91
N ASP A 403 13.10 -20.63 29.16
CA ASP A 403 11.82 -21.22 29.57
C ASP A 403 11.91 -22.73 29.74
N ARG A 404 12.61 -23.45 28.84
CA ARG A 404 12.91 -24.88 29.01
C ARG A 404 13.73 -25.17 30.27
N THR A 405 14.72 -24.33 30.56
CA THR A 405 15.55 -24.46 31.76
C THR A 405 14.72 -24.24 33.03
N ILE A 406 13.87 -23.22 33.04
CA ILE A 406 12.92 -22.95 34.12
C ILE A 406 12.00 -24.15 34.31
N GLN A 407 11.47 -24.72 33.23
CA GLN A 407 10.59 -25.89 33.31
C GLN A 407 11.31 -27.10 33.91
N ARG A 408 12.54 -27.40 33.46
CA ARG A 408 13.36 -28.49 34.04
C ARG A 408 13.57 -28.30 35.54
N LEU A 409 13.89 -27.08 35.97
CA LEU A 409 14.09 -26.76 37.40
C LEU A 409 12.80 -26.91 38.20
N LYS A 410 11.65 -26.50 37.64
CA LYS A 410 10.33 -26.72 38.26
C LYS A 410 10.06 -28.21 38.46
N ASP A 411 10.32 -29.04 37.46
CA ASP A 411 10.13 -30.49 37.52
C ASP A 411 11.06 -31.14 38.56
N GLU A 412 12.31 -30.68 38.67
CA GLU A 412 13.26 -31.15 39.68
C GLU A 412 12.83 -30.79 41.10
N ILE A 413 12.37 -29.55 41.33
CA ILE A 413 11.82 -29.12 42.62
C ILE A 413 10.59 -29.96 42.98
N ALA A 414 9.71 -30.24 42.02
CA ALA A 414 8.54 -31.11 42.25
C ALA A 414 8.95 -32.52 42.68
N ARG A 415 9.94 -33.13 42.00
CA ARG A 415 10.48 -34.45 42.37
C ARG A 415 11.11 -34.46 43.76
N LEU A 416 11.89 -33.43 44.11
CA LEU A 416 12.48 -33.32 45.44
C LEU A 416 11.41 -33.17 46.53
N LYS A 417 10.31 -32.45 46.24
CA LYS A 417 9.18 -32.30 47.15
C LYS A 417 8.42 -33.61 47.37
N GLU A 418 8.28 -34.44 46.33
CA GLU A 418 7.67 -35.77 46.44
C GLU A 418 8.60 -36.79 47.12
N GLY A 419 9.90 -36.74 46.86
CA GLY A 419 10.89 -37.67 47.44
C GLY A 419 11.32 -37.34 48.88
N GLY A 420 11.18 -36.09 49.32
CA GLY A 420 11.59 -35.64 50.66
C GLY A 420 10.58 -35.92 51.79
N GLY A 421 9.38 -36.42 51.47
CA GLY A 421 8.28 -36.62 52.42
C GLY A 421 8.36 -37.88 53.31
N THR A 422 9.35 -38.75 53.13
CA THR A 422 9.46 -40.03 53.86
C THR A 422 10.82 -40.24 54.54
N ALA A 423 11.49 -39.16 54.94
CA ALA A 423 12.45 -39.26 56.04
C ALA A 423 11.69 -39.38 57.37
N SER A 424 11.17 -40.59 57.58
CA SER A 424 10.61 -41.08 58.83
C SER A 424 11.56 -40.74 59.98
N MET A 425 11.01 -40.11 61.02
CA MET A 425 11.65 -39.94 62.30
C MET A 425 12.05 -41.31 62.86
N ALA A 426 13.32 -41.67 62.74
CA ALA A 426 13.95 -42.63 63.64
C ALA A 426 14.64 -41.85 64.76
N PRO A 427 14.21 -42.00 66.03
CA PRO A 427 14.97 -41.49 67.15
C PRO A 427 16.08 -42.50 67.43
N SER A 428 17.33 -42.14 67.18
CA SER A 428 18.44 -42.90 67.76
C SER A 428 19.50 -41.97 68.34
N THR A 429 19.70 -42.23 69.61
CA THR A 429 20.58 -41.62 70.58
C THR A 429 22.06 -41.77 70.22
N SER A 430 22.79 -40.72 70.57
CA SER A 430 24.17 -40.75 71.11
C SER A 430 25.36 -40.90 70.15
N SER A 431 26.43 -40.27 70.64
CA SER A 431 27.84 -40.38 70.27
C SER A 431 28.32 -39.59 69.06
N GLN A 432 28.78 -38.37 69.36
CA GLN A 432 30.20 -38.02 69.31
C GLN A 432 31.03 -38.80 68.26
N GLN A 433 31.45 -38.14 67.18
CA GLN A 433 32.86 -37.93 66.89
C GLN A 433 33.10 -37.03 65.68
N HIS A 434 34.14 -36.24 65.83
CA HIS A 434 34.71 -35.29 64.89
C HIS A 434 35.11 -35.96 63.57
N SER A 435 34.73 -35.39 62.43
CA SER A 435 35.56 -35.45 61.22
C SER A 435 35.29 -34.24 60.34
N SER A 436 36.22 -33.30 60.39
CA SER A 436 36.41 -32.21 59.43
C SER A 436 36.60 -32.78 58.02
N VAL A 437 35.61 -32.61 57.14
CA VAL A 437 35.78 -32.79 55.70
C VAL A 437 35.69 -31.42 55.04
N THR A 438 36.86 -30.88 54.73
CA THR A 438 37.06 -29.67 53.96
C THR A 438 36.60 -29.92 52.52
N ILE A 439 35.37 -29.52 52.19
CA ILE A 439 34.91 -29.50 50.80
C ILE A 439 35.49 -28.24 50.15
N THR A 440 36.66 -28.39 49.53
CA THR A 440 37.22 -27.42 48.58
C THR A 440 36.30 -27.31 47.36
N THR A 441 35.40 -26.33 47.40
CA THR A 441 34.70 -25.85 46.21
C THR A 441 35.70 -25.05 45.37
N THR A 442 36.28 -25.69 44.35
CA THR A 442 37.04 -24.98 43.32
C THR A 442 36.07 -24.12 42.51
N SER A 443 35.84 -22.90 42.99
CA SER A 443 35.25 -21.79 42.24
C SER A 443 36.18 -21.45 41.08
N ARG A 444 35.95 -22.10 39.93
CA ARG A 444 36.54 -21.71 38.65
C ARG A 444 35.85 -20.41 38.23
N ARG A 445 36.34 -19.28 38.76
CA ARG A 445 36.07 -17.94 38.25
C ARG A 445 36.43 -17.92 36.76
N LYS A 446 35.43 -18.04 35.90
CA LYS A 446 35.55 -17.58 34.50
C LYS A 446 35.81 -16.08 34.59
N SER A 447 37.02 -15.70 34.21
CA SER A 447 37.44 -14.32 34.05
C SER A 447 36.39 -13.55 33.26
N GLY A 448 35.80 -12.54 33.89
CA GLY A 448 34.92 -11.59 33.22
C GLY A 448 35.71 -10.90 32.10
N ASN A 449 35.30 -11.15 30.86
CA ASN A 449 35.64 -10.27 29.76
C ASN A 449 35.06 -8.89 30.09
N LYS A 450 35.96 -7.95 30.40
CA LYS A 450 35.65 -6.53 30.57
C LYS A 450 35.26 -5.96 29.20
N TRP A 451 33.97 -5.98 28.90
CA TRP A 451 33.44 -5.39 27.67
C TRP A 451 33.34 -3.85 27.74
N TRP A 452 33.64 -3.25 28.89
CA TRP A 452 33.62 -1.81 29.15
C TRP A 452 34.98 -1.10 28.97
N GLN A 453 36.05 -1.80 28.59
CA GLN A 453 37.38 -1.17 28.43
C GLN A 453 37.62 -0.52 27.05
N GLY A 454 36.57 -0.27 26.27
CA GLY A 454 36.69 0.28 24.90
C GLY A 454 35.68 1.36 24.53
N LEU A 455 35.04 1.99 25.53
CA LEU A 455 34.31 3.25 25.41
C LEU A 455 35.07 4.30 26.23
#